data_AF-A0A3M1YJQ1-F1
#
_entry.id   AF-A0A3M1YJQ1-F1
#
_cell.length_a   1.000
_cell.length_b   1.000
_cell.length_c   1.000
_cell.angle_alpha   90.00
_cell.angle_beta   90.00
_cell.angle_gamma   90.00
#
_symmetry.space_group_name_H-M   'P 1'
#
loop_
_entity.id
_entity.type
_entity.pdbx_description
1 polymer ?
#
loop_
_entity_poly.entity_id
_entity_poly.type
_entity_poly.pdbx_seq_one_letter_code
_entity_poly.pdbx_strand_id
1 'polypeptide(L)'
;MTEYSNTLSSYRDDSSTQYDGPDVIKVSAKSRSTAVAGAIAGVIREHRHAEVQAIGAGAVNQAVKALAIARGYLERDNLDIVFLPYFTEVDIDGQERTAVRFQVEIRPPNL
;
A
#
# COMPACT_ATOMS: atom_id res chain seq x y z
N MET A 1 -1.13 29.68 21.15
CA MET A 1 0.06 29.22 20.42
C MET A 1 0.95 28.40 21.37
N THR A 2 0.45 27.29 21.94
CA THR A 2 1.27 26.37 22.77
C THR A 2 0.63 24.99 23.00
N GLU A 3 -0.06 24.39 22.02
CA GLU A 3 -0.58 23.01 22.16
C GLU A 3 -0.13 22.03 21.07
N TYR A 4 0.55 22.49 20.01
CA TYR A 4 1.04 21.60 18.94
C TYR A 4 2.35 20.87 19.28
N SER A 5 2.99 21.19 20.41
CA SER A 5 4.32 20.64 20.74
C SER A 5 4.28 19.29 21.47
N ASN A 6 3.10 18.79 21.89
CA ASN A 6 3.03 17.65 22.82
C ASN A 6 2.52 16.33 22.21
N THR A 7 2.21 16.28 20.91
CA THR A 7 1.74 15.06 20.23
C THR A 7 2.80 14.37 19.37
N LEU A 8 4.00 14.94 19.21
CA LEU A 8 5.11 14.31 18.47
C LEU A 8 6.07 13.50 19.37
N SER A 9 5.84 13.48 20.70
CA SER A 9 6.70 12.79 21.67
C SER A 9 6.44 11.27 21.80
N SER A 10 5.47 10.70 21.07
CA SER A 10 5.15 9.27 21.13
C SER A 10 5.58 8.47 19.90
N TYR A 11 6.25 9.09 18.91
CA TYR A 11 6.99 8.34 17.89
C TYR A 11 8.30 7.84 18.49
N ARG A 12 8.17 6.87 19.42
CA ARG A 12 9.24 5.93 19.71
C ARG A 12 9.30 4.99 18.52
N ASP A 13 10.38 5.09 17.77
CA ASP A 13 10.91 4.03 16.92
C ASP A 13 11.07 2.79 17.82
N ASP A 14 10.10 1.89 17.76
CA ASP A 14 10.21 0.55 18.33
C ASP A 14 10.20 -0.43 17.16
N SER A 15 11.39 -0.94 16.89
CA SER A 15 11.67 -2.01 15.95
C SER A 15 10.76 -3.21 16.21
N SER A 16 10.20 -3.77 15.13
CA SER A 16 9.63 -5.13 15.03
C SER A 16 8.26 -5.42 15.67
N THR A 17 7.26 -4.55 15.53
CA THR A 17 5.89 -5.08 15.41
C THR A 17 5.75 -5.72 14.04
N GLN A 18 5.95 -7.04 13.98
CA GLN A 18 5.61 -7.85 12.82
C GLN A 18 4.09 -7.72 12.63
N TYR A 19 3.67 -6.88 11.67
CA TYR A 19 2.28 -6.78 11.27
C TYR A 19 1.87 -8.16 10.75
N ASP A 20 1.01 -8.87 11.47
CA ASP A 20 0.36 -10.11 11.02
C ASP A 20 -0.77 -9.78 10.02
N GLY A 21 -0.45 -8.85 9.11
CA GLY A 21 -1.30 -8.43 8.00
C GLY A 21 -0.96 -9.25 6.76
N PRO A 22 -1.80 -9.15 5.70
CA PRO A 22 -1.55 -9.86 4.46
C PRO A 22 -0.18 -9.52 3.88
N ASP A 23 0.45 -10.52 3.25
CA ASP A 23 1.74 -10.36 2.58
C ASP A 23 1.75 -9.16 1.62
N VAL A 24 2.85 -8.41 1.63
CA VAL A 24 3.03 -7.23 0.79
C VAL A 24 3.07 -7.62 -0.69
N ILE A 25 2.20 -7.01 -1.50
CA ILE A 25 2.15 -7.20 -2.95
C ILE A 25 3.29 -6.42 -3.59
N LYS A 26 4.36 -7.13 -3.98
CA LYS A 26 5.54 -6.53 -4.63
C LYS A 26 5.30 -6.34 -6.13
N VAL A 27 5.54 -5.11 -6.61
CA VAL A 27 5.35 -4.72 -8.01
C VAL A 27 6.69 -4.33 -8.63
N SER A 28 6.90 -4.78 -9.87
CA SER A 28 8.06 -4.44 -10.69
C SER A 28 7.62 -3.72 -11.97
N ALA A 29 8.57 -3.13 -12.70
CA ALA A 29 8.29 -2.54 -14.02
C ALA A 29 7.73 -3.55 -15.04
N LYS A 30 7.98 -4.86 -14.86
CA LYS A 30 7.50 -5.94 -15.72
C LYS A 30 6.17 -6.53 -15.25
N SER A 31 5.69 -6.16 -14.06
CA SER A 31 4.43 -6.68 -13.52
C SER A 31 3.26 -6.27 -14.42
N ARG A 32 2.36 -7.21 -14.70
CA ARG A 32 1.12 -6.92 -15.44
C ARG A 32 0.11 -6.29 -14.50
N SER A 33 -0.30 -5.05 -14.76
CA SER A 33 -1.23 -4.32 -13.88
C SER A 33 -2.54 -5.07 -13.63
N THR A 34 -3.08 -5.82 -14.60
CA THR A 34 -4.30 -6.62 -14.41
C THR A 34 -4.11 -7.79 -13.44
N ALA A 35 -2.95 -8.44 -13.45
CA ALA A 35 -2.64 -9.53 -12.52
C ALA A 35 -2.48 -8.99 -11.10
N VAL A 36 -1.73 -7.88 -10.95
CA VAL A 36 -1.58 -7.18 -9.66
C VAL A 36 -2.93 -6.68 -9.14
N ALA A 37 -3.79 -6.16 -10.02
CA ALA A 37 -5.13 -5.70 -9.64
C ALA A 37 -6.00 -6.85 -9.12
N GLY A 38 -5.91 -8.04 -9.73
CA GLY A 38 -6.59 -9.24 -9.25
C GLY A 38 -6.12 -9.63 -7.84
N ALA A 39 -4.81 -9.59 -7.60
CA ALA A 39 -4.25 -9.85 -6.27
C ALA A 39 -4.73 -8.83 -5.23
N ILE A 40 -4.67 -7.53 -5.53
CA ILE A 40 -5.18 -6.46 -4.65
C ILE A 40 -6.66 -6.69 -4.33
N ALA A 41 -7.49 -6.95 -5.35
CA ALA A 41 -8.92 -7.16 -5.13
C ALA A 41 -9.20 -8.43 -4.30
N GLY A 42 -8.43 -9.50 -4.48
CA GLY A 42 -8.52 -10.70 -3.65
C GLY A 42 -8.22 -10.40 -2.19
N VAL A 43 -7.08 -9.77 -1.91
CA VAL A 43 -6.65 -9.41 -0.55
C VAL A 43 -7.64 -8.45 0.11
N ILE A 44 -8.15 -7.45 -0.61
CA ILE A 44 -9.15 -6.51 -0.08
C ILE A 44 -10.48 -7.19 0.27
N ARG A 45 -10.94 -8.16 -0.52
CA ARG A 45 -12.17 -8.91 -0.21
C ARG A 45 -12.03 -9.72 1.09
N GLU A 46 -10.85 -10.26 1.34
CA GLU A 46 -10.59 -11.12 2.50
C GLU A 46 -10.25 -10.31 3.75
N HIS A 47 -9.35 -9.34 3.64
CA HIS A 47 -8.75 -8.66 4.78
C HIS A 47 -9.18 -7.20 4.93
N ARG A 48 -9.88 -6.64 3.93
CA ARG A 48 -10.27 -5.21 3.86
C ARG A 48 -9.10 -4.22 3.91
N HIS A 49 -7.88 -4.73 3.81
CA HIS A 49 -6.63 -3.99 3.85
C HIS A 49 -5.61 -4.71 2.97
N ALA A 50 -4.79 -3.96 2.21
CA ALA A 50 -3.69 -4.52 1.43
C ALA A 50 -2.50 -3.54 1.41
N GLU A 51 -1.30 -4.08 1.25
CA GLU A 51 -0.07 -3.32 1.10
C GLU A 51 0.55 -3.61 -0.26
N VAL A 52 0.91 -2.56 -1.01
CA VAL A 52 1.56 -2.68 -2.31
C VAL A 52 2.89 -1.95 -2.28
N GLN A 53 3.97 -2.62 -2.66
CA GLN A 53 5.32 -2.05 -2.66
C GLN A 53 5.90 -2.01 -4.07
N ALA A 54 6.46 -0.87 -4.45
CA ALA A 54 7.08 -0.65 -5.75
C ALA A 54 8.40 0.13 -5.64
N ILE A 55 9.39 -0.24 -6.45
CA ILE A 55 10.70 0.42 -6.50
C ILE A 55 11.01 0.86 -7.92
N GLY A 56 11.30 2.15 -8.06
CA GLY A 56 11.56 2.79 -9.35
C GLY A 56 10.29 3.17 -10.12
N ALA A 57 10.43 4.15 -11.02
CA ALA A 57 9.32 4.79 -11.72
C ALA A 57 8.42 3.79 -12.49
N GLY A 58 9.03 2.80 -13.15
CA GLY A 58 8.28 1.78 -13.91
C GLY A 58 7.38 0.94 -13.00
N ALA A 59 7.89 0.49 -11.85
CA ALA A 59 7.11 -0.29 -10.90
C ALA A 59 5.98 0.53 -10.28
N VAL A 60 6.27 1.78 -9.91
CA VAL A 60 5.27 2.71 -9.34
C VAL A 60 4.12 2.95 -10.32
N ASN A 61 4.43 3.19 -11.59
CA ASN A 61 3.41 3.33 -12.64
C ASN A 61 2.55 2.06 -12.77
N GLN A 62 3.16 0.87 -12.71
CA GLN A 62 2.40 -0.39 -12.77
C GLN A 62 1.52 -0.61 -11.55
N ALA A 63 1.99 -0.21 -10.36
CA ALA A 63 1.23 -0.28 -9.11
C ALA A 63 0.02 0.65 -9.14
N VAL A 64 0.20 1.91 -9.54
CA VAL A 64 -0.90 2.88 -9.65
C VAL A 64 -1.94 2.44 -10.68
N LYS A 65 -1.52 1.93 -11.85
CA LYS A 65 -2.44 1.32 -12.83
C LYS A 65 -3.21 0.14 -12.24
N ALA A 66 -2.53 -0.71 -11.47
CA ALA A 66 -3.16 -1.86 -10.83
C ALA A 66 -4.19 -1.43 -9.78
N LEU A 67 -3.90 -0.43 -8.96
CA LEU A 67 -4.83 0.15 -7.98
C LEU A 67 -6.08 0.71 -8.66
N ALA A 68 -5.91 1.43 -9.77
CA ALA A 68 -7.04 1.95 -10.55
C ALA A 68 -7.92 0.83 -11.13
N ILE A 69 -7.31 -0.25 -11.65
CA ILE A 69 -8.06 -1.41 -12.16
C ILE A 69 -8.74 -2.18 -11.03
N ALA A 70 -8.06 -2.36 -9.89
CA ALA A 70 -8.58 -3.08 -8.73
C ALA A 70 -9.85 -2.41 -8.19
N ARG A 71 -9.88 -1.08 -8.16
CA ARG A 71 -11.08 -0.30 -7.81
C ARG A 71 -12.28 -0.72 -8.67
N GLY A 72 -12.13 -0.77 -10.00
CA GLY A 72 -13.18 -1.24 -10.91
C GLY A 72 -13.56 -2.72 -10.75
N TYR A 73 -12.65 -3.58 -10.28
CA TYR A 73 -12.98 -4.97 -9.95
C TYR A 73 -13.83 -5.08 -8.67
N LEU A 74 -13.58 -4.21 -7.70
CA LEU A 74 -14.23 -4.18 -6.39
C LEU A 74 -15.61 -3.51 -6.42
N GLU A 75 -15.86 -2.61 -7.39
CA GLU A 75 -17.18 -2.01 -7.61
C GLU A 75 -18.30 -3.06 -7.75
N ARG A 76 -18.00 -4.21 -8.37
CA ARG A 76 -18.97 -5.32 -8.53
C ARG A 76 -19.41 -5.94 -7.20
N ASP A 77 -18.59 -5.77 -6.17
CA ASP A 77 -18.84 -6.25 -4.81
C ASP A 77 -19.37 -5.12 -3.90
N ASN A 78 -19.73 -3.96 -4.46
CA ASN A 78 -20.08 -2.74 -3.73
C ASN A 78 -18.97 -2.27 -2.78
N LEU A 79 -17.71 -2.55 -3.13
CA LEU A 79 -16.54 -2.09 -2.39
C LEU A 79 -15.85 -0.96 -3.16
N ASP A 80 -15.54 0.12 -2.46
CA ASP A 80 -14.64 1.17 -2.96
C ASP A 80 -13.38 1.21 -2.09
N ILE A 81 -12.25 1.57 -2.68
CA ILE A 81 -10.96 1.64 -2.01
C ILE A 81 -10.32 3.02 -2.15
N VAL A 82 -9.54 3.37 -1.14
CA VAL A 82 -8.58 4.48 -1.14
C VAL A 82 -7.18 3.90 -0.98
N PHE A 83 -6.16 4.64 -1.43
CA PHE A 83 -4.77 4.27 -1.19
C PHE A 83 -3.95 5.48 -0.75
N LEU A 84 -3.05 5.24 0.21
CA LEU A 84 -2.20 6.25 0.81
C LEU A 84 -0.73 5.91 0.48
N PRO A 85 -0.07 6.71 -0.37
CA PRO A 85 1.34 6.50 -0.69
C PRO A 85 2.24 6.97 0.45
N TYR A 86 3.29 6.20 0.73
CA TYR A 86 4.36 6.58 1.65
C TYR A 86 5.71 6.00 1.20
N PHE A 87 6.81 6.59 1.67
CA PHE A 87 8.15 6.05 1.44
C PHE A 87 8.54 5.06 2.55
N THR A 88 9.27 4.02 2.19
CA THR A 88 9.91 3.11 3.14
C THR A 88 11.27 2.69 2.58
N GLU A 89 12.21 2.39 3.46
CA GLU A 89 13.46 1.75 3.08
C GLU A 89 13.29 0.22 3.06
N VAL A 90 13.93 -0.43 2.08
CA VAL A 90 13.98 -1.88 2.00
C VAL A 90 15.38 -2.35 1.61
N ASP A 91 15.83 -3.46 2.19
CA ASP A 91 17.07 -4.12 1.77
C ASP A 91 16.82 -4.97 0.52
N ILE A 92 17.63 -4.73 -0.51
CA ILE A 92 17.71 -5.56 -1.70
C ILE A 92 19.18 -5.88 -1.96
N ASP A 93 19.52 -7.16 -1.86
CA ASP A 93 20.88 -7.68 -2.07
C ASP A 93 21.93 -6.95 -1.19
N GLY A 94 21.58 -6.65 0.07
CA GLY A 94 22.45 -5.95 1.01
C GLY A 94 22.58 -4.45 0.75
N GLN A 95 21.72 -3.89 -0.10
CA GLN A 95 21.67 -2.46 -0.36
C GLN A 95 20.30 -1.89 -0.03
N GLU A 96 20.29 -0.82 0.78
CA GLU A 96 19.07 -0.07 1.02
C GLU A 96 18.58 0.61 -0.26
N ARG A 97 17.26 0.57 -0.42
CA ARG A 97 16.51 1.18 -1.51
C ARG A 97 15.27 1.83 -0.95
N THR A 98 15.06 3.09 -1.32
CA THR A 98 13.80 3.76 -1.08
C THR A 98 12.72 3.18 -2.00
N ALA A 99 11.70 2.59 -1.40
CA ALA A 99 10.49 2.11 -2.06
C ALA A 99 9.33 3.08 -1.85
N VAL A 100 8.39 3.08 -2.78
CA VAL A 100 7.06 3.64 -2.56
C VAL A 100 6.15 2.49 -2.15
N ARG A 101 5.49 2.63 -0.99
CA ARG A 101 4.40 1.77 -0.56
C ARG A 101 3.07 2.47 -0.70
N PHE A 102 2.03 1.67 -0.91
CA PHE A 102 0.65 2.09 -0.93
C PHE A 102 -0.12 1.24 0.07
N GLN A 103 -0.54 1.88 1.16
CA GLN A 103 -1.54 1.32 2.05
C GLN A 103 -2.89 1.42 1.35
N VAL A 104 -3.61 0.31 1.21
CA VAL A 104 -4.90 0.24 0.51
C VAL A 104 -5.98 -0.20 1.47
N GLU A 105 -7.07 0.56 1.55
CA GLU A 105 -8.15 0.33 2.50
C GLU A 105 -9.51 0.57 1.87
N ILE A 106 -10.57 0.00 2.46
CA ILE A 106 -11.93 0.34 2.08
C ILE A 106 -12.18 1.82 2.34
N ARG A 107 -12.74 2.52 1.34
CA ARG A 107 -13.13 3.92 1.48
C ARG A 107 -14.10 4.07 2.66
N PRO A 108 -13.80 4.94 3.64
CA PRO A 108 -14.76 5.29 4.68
C PRO A 108 -15.99 5.98 4.07
N PRO A 109 -17.21 5.71 4.57
CA PRO A 109 -18.45 6.20 3.95
C PRO A 109 -18.62 7.73 3.90
N ASN A 110 -17.76 8.48 4.59
CA ASN A 110 -17.90 9.94 4.79
C ASN A 110 -16.72 10.76 4.22
N LEU A 111 -15.98 10.24 3.23
CA LEU A 111 -14.87 10.91 2.54
C LEU A 111 -15.06 11.01 1.02
#